data_AF-A0A9E0NF61-F1
#
_entry.id   AF-A0A9E0NF61-F1
#
_cell.length_a   1.000
_cell.length_b   1.000
_cell.length_c   1.000
_cell.angle_alpha   90.00
_cell.angle_beta   90.00
_cell.angle_gamma   90.00
#
_symmetry.space_group_name_H-M   'P 1'
#
loop_
_entity.id
_entity.type
_entity.pdbx_description
1 polymer ?
#
loop_
_entity_poly.entity_id
_entity_poly.type
_entity_poly.pdbx_seq_one_letter_code
_entity_poly.pdbx_strand_id
1 'polypeptide(L)'
;MIASAGTRGAHDTHDAHDATQLAAAWYRRLSGMSAGAAPLRSVDWPVGQPELLAGAIAEFSAQCLMNHQTALLVVPDDAWLPAISNALDIELRPFCLVLPGADFVAAITLRATLSLIRSRLARPVVAGYEAVWGRQRALLDAEDGLWQEALAWSAAGFSAGPWPARIAALFPVLILPFAQWEALCLPEASVRDRLLMLHAERQGAGTGMGAFAGIAQAARALLLFDPDISLARALAPVDETRRLVLELEVLTQEMAELELEFATVQGELAEFTRSYHERVAHRLVALDRLQAEIADVLARQAPADAAARQEAGQKQAQAEQSQREHRRFNELDREREKPFAPSRDLKRLFRQVAQKIHPDRAEDEDDRVWRTTLMSEANRAYRAGDRMVLQDILEQWQQGRPAAQEAVPAGLVQRKASASEAVTALYRQIERVQNRIVALQEQLNRLVASRLYELFAAANLARSKGRDLLHEMAEQLEVQIEAARVRLRQLDEAGTA
;
A
#
# COMPACT_ATOMS: atom_id res chain seq x y z
N MET A 1 -1.14 43.56 -1.88
CA MET A 1 0.17 42.88 -1.94
C MET A 1 -0.09 41.39 -2.04
N ILE A 2 -0.01 40.87 -3.26
CA ILE A 2 -0.23 39.47 -3.60
C ILE A 2 1.16 38.92 -3.93
N ALA A 3 1.74 38.10 -3.05
CA ALA A 3 2.91 37.26 -3.33
C ALA A 3 3.21 36.36 -2.11
N SER A 4 2.82 35.08 -2.15
CA SER A 4 3.57 33.94 -1.54
C SER A 4 2.92 32.56 -1.72
N ALA A 5 2.15 32.31 -2.79
CA ALA A 5 1.59 30.97 -3.06
C ALA A 5 2.41 30.14 -4.08
N GLY A 6 3.45 30.72 -4.69
CA GLY A 6 4.23 30.09 -5.77
C GLY A 6 5.51 29.37 -5.36
N THR A 7 5.95 29.48 -4.10
CA THR A 7 7.31 29.06 -3.70
C THR A 7 7.43 27.58 -3.31
N ARG A 8 6.38 26.91 -2.82
CA ARG A 8 6.46 25.48 -2.42
C ARG A 8 6.54 24.54 -3.62
N GLY A 9 5.77 24.77 -4.70
CA GLY A 9 5.81 23.92 -5.89
C GLY A 9 7.11 24.01 -6.70
N ALA A 10 7.81 25.14 -6.65
CA ALA A 10 9.14 25.31 -7.26
C ALA A 10 10.25 24.70 -6.40
N HIS A 11 10.12 24.72 -5.06
CA HIS A 11 11.09 24.10 -4.15
C HIS A 11 11.01 22.57 -4.21
N ASP A 12 9.80 21.99 -4.15
CA ASP A 12 9.61 20.53 -4.21
C ASP A 12 10.11 19.92 -5.52
N THR A 13 10.02 20.66 -6.64
CA THR A 13 10.50 20.19 -7.96
C THR A 13 12.01 20.36 -8.13
N HIS A 14 12.60 21.38 -7.52
CA HIS A 14 14.05 21.58 -7.51
C HIS A 14 14.76 20.53 -6.65
N ASP A 15 14.26 20.29 -5.42
CA ASP A 15 14.83 19.31 -4.50
C ASP A 15 14.72 17.87 -5.06
N ALA A 16 13.60 17.56 -5.74
CA ALA A 16 13.45 16.28 -6.42
C ALA A 16 14.44 16.11 -7.59
N HIS A 17 14.69 17.18 -8.36
CA HIS A 17 15.65 17.13 -9.46
C HIS A 17 17.08 16.92 -8.94
N ASP A 18 17.46 17.62 -7.87
CA ASP A 18 18.77 17.50 -7.25
C ASP A 18 18.97 16.11 -6.62
N ALA A 19 17.93 15.55 -6.00
CA ALA A 19 17.94 14.18 -5.51
C ALA A 19 18.23 13.17 -6.63
N THR A 20 17.59 13.33 -7.79
CA THR A 20 17.82 12.49 -8.97
C THR A 20 19.23 12.61 -9.51
N GLN A 21 19.78 13.82 -9.58
CA GLN A 21 21.15 14.03 -10.03
C GLN A 21 22.17 13.36 -9.08
N LEU A 22 21.97 13.52 -7.77
CA LEU A 22 22.83 12.95 -6.75
C LEU A 22 22.81 11.41 -6.78
N ALA A 23 21.61 10.82 -6.84
CA ALA A 23 21.43 9.39 -7.00
C ALA A 23 22.12 8.85 -8.27
N ALA A 24 21.94 9.54 -9.41
CA ALA A 24 22.56 9.17 -10.67
C ALA A 24 24.10 9.29 -10.63
N ALA A 25 24.65 10.24 -9.87
CA ALA A 25 26.10 10.35 -9.65
C ALA A 25 26.62 9.14 -8.85
N TRP A 26 25.96 8.78 -7.76
CA TRP A 26 26.30 7.60 -6.96
C TRP A 26 26.20 6.31 -7.79
N TYR A 27 25.11 6.15 -8.55
CA TYR A 27 24.89 4.99 -9.39
C TYR A 27 25.96 4.84 -10.47
N ARG A 28 26.34 5.93 -11.16
CA ARG A 28 27.42 5.90 -12.17
C ARG A 28 28.77 5.52 -11.58
N ARG A 29 29.13 6.08 -10.42
CA ARG A 29 30.39 5.75 -9.73
C ARG A 29 30.49 4.27 -9.41
N LEU A 30 29.43 3.70 -8.82
CA LEU A 30 29.36 2.28 -8.52
C LEU A 30 29.42 1.42 -9.79
N SER A 31 28.74 1.84 -10.86
CA SER A 31 28.74 1.09 -12.14
C SER A 31 30.13 0.98 -12.78
N GLY A 32 31.01 1.95 -12.54
CA GLY A 32 32.41 1.92 -12.99
C GLY A 32 33.32 0.97 -12.19
N MET A 33 32.84 0.39 -11.09
CA MET A 33 33.62 -0.53 -10.26
C MET A 33 33.58 -1.96 -10.80
N SER A 34 34.72 -2.65 -10.73
CA SER A 34 34.78 -4.11 -10.84
C SER A 34 34.18 -4.77 -9.60
N ALA A 35 33.64 -5.98 -9.75
CA ALA A 35 33.25 -6.80 -8.60
C ALA A 35 34.46 -7.03 -7.69
N GLY A 36 34.27 -6.89 -6.37
CA GLY A 36 35.33 -7.01 -5.36
C GLY A 36 36.33 -5.86 -5.29
N ALA A 37 36.09 -4.74 -5.99
CA ALA A 37 36.84 -3.52 -5.75
C ALA A 37 36.59 -2.99 -4.33
N ALA A 38 37.60 -2.33 -3.76
CA ALA A 38 37.47 -1.68 -2.47
C ALA A 38 36.31 -0.65 -2.48
N PRO A 39 35.56 -0.49 -1.38
CA PRO A 39 34.45 0.46 -1.30
C PRO A 39 34.87 1.87 -1.70
N LEU A 40 34.07 2.52 -2.53
CA LEU A 40 34.25 3.93 -2.83
C LEU A 40 33.84 4.77 -1.62
N ARG A 41 34.59 5.84 -1.36
CA ARG A 41 34.24 6.84 -0.36
C ARG A 41 33.72 8.07 -1.07
N SER A 42 32.47 8.47 -0.80
CA SER A 42 31.87 9.68 -1.35
C SER A 42 32.07 10.86 -0.40
N VAL A 43 32.38 12.03 -0.96
CA VAL A 43 32.41 13.33 -0.26
C VAL A 43 31.19 14.20 -0.68
N ASP A 44 30.32 13.68 -1.55
CA ASP A 44 29.12 14.39 -2.01
C ASP A 44 27.97 14.21 -1.02
N TRP A 45 28.19 14.65 0.21
CA TRP A 45 27.17 14.73 1.25
C TRP A 45 26.49 16.11 1.17
N PRO A 46 25.16 16.18 0.94
CA PRO A 46 24.45 17.44 0.93
C PRO A 46 24.28 17.94 2.37
N VAL A 47 25.28 18.69 2.84
CA VAL A 47 25.36 19.23 4.21
C VAL A 47 24.09 20.00 4.57
N GLY A 48 23.49 19.64 5.71
CA GLY A 48 22.29 20.30 6.23
C GLY A 48 20.99 20.03 5.47
N GLN A 49 20.97 19.08 4.52
CA GLN A 49 19.79 18.76 3.70
C GLN A 49 19.39 17.28 3.81
N PRO A 50 18.85 16.83 4.96
CA PRO A 50 18.48 15.43 5.18
C PRO A 50 17.37 14.94 4.24
N GLU A 51 16.43 15.82 3.86
CA GLU A 51 15.35 15.50 2.92
C GLU A 51 15.89 15.23 1.50
N LEU A 52 16.86 16.02 1.04
CA LEU A 52 17.55 15.79 -0.23
C LEU A 52 18.27 14.43 -0.22
N LEU A 53 18.91 14.07 0.89
CA LEU A 53 19.57 12.78 1.04
C LEU A 53 18.57 11.63 1.02
N ALA A 54 17.46 11.73 1.76
CA ALA A 54 16.39 10.74 1.74
C ALA A 54 15.82 10.56 0.33
N GLY A 55 15.59 11.66 -0.39
CA GLY A 55 15.22 11.68 -1.81
C GLY A 55 16.23 10.96 -2.70
N ALA A 56 17.52 11.23 -2.54
CA ALA A 56 18.58 10.60 -3.32
C ALA A 56 18.70 9.10 -3.05
N ILE A 57 18.48 8.65 -1.80
CA ILE A 57 18.44 7.22 -1.44
C ILE A 57 17.24 6.52 -2.09
N ALA A 58 16.07 7.15 -2.05
CA ALA A 58 14.87 6.63 -2.70
C ALA A 58 15.05 6.51 -4.22
N GLU A 59 15.62 7.54 -4.85
CA GLU A 59 15.89 7.55 -6.30
C GLU A 59 17.00 6.55 -6.69
N PHE A 60 18.02 6.39 -5.85
CA PHE A 60 19.02 5.34 -6.03
C PHE A 60 18.40 3.94 -5.97
N SER A 61 17.45 3.72 -5.04
CA SER A 61 16.69 2.48 -4.93
C SER A 61 15.86 2.22 -6.21
N ALA A 62 15.19 3.26 -6.71
CA ALA A 62 14.45 3.20 -7.96
C ALA A 62 15.34 2.85 -9.15
N GLN A 63 16.51 3.49 -9.28
CA GLN A 63 17.49 3.19 -10.32
C GLN A 63 17.99 1.74 -10.24
N CYS A 64 18.23 1.20 -9.03
CA CYS A 64 18.58 -0.21 -8.86
C CYS A 64 17.49 -1.13 -9.40
N LEU A 65 16.23 -0.92 -8.99
CA LEU A 65 15.09 -1.72 -9.44
C LEU A 65 14.87 -1.64 -10.95
N MET A 66 14.95 -0.43 -11.52
CA MET A 66 14.81 -0.18 -12.96
C MET A 66 15.91 -0.84 -13.79
N ASN A 67 17.12 -0.94 -13.23
CA ASN A 67 18.24 -1.66 -13.85
C ASN A 67 18.33 -3.12 -13.39
N HIS A 68 17.34 -3.59 -12.63
CA HIS A 68 17.19 -4.99 -12.23
C HIS A 68 18.33 -5.50 -11.36
N GLN A 69 18.78 -4.61 -10.48
CA GLN A 69 19.82 -4.82 -9.51
C GLN A 69 19.21 -4.80 -8.12
N THR A 70 19.77 -5.65 -7.27
CA THR A 70 19.44 -5.72 -5.87
C THR A 70 20.31 -4.75 -5.07
N ALA A 71 19.75 -4.15 -4.03
CA ALA A 71 20.46 -3.17 -3.22
C ALA A 71 20.26 -3.40 -1.72
N LEU A 72 21.33 -3.15 -0.96
CA LEU A 72 21.28 -3.01 0.50
C LEU A 72 21.66 -1.58 0.87
N LEU A 73 20.78 -0.91 1.62
CA LEU A 73 20.92 0.45 2.08
C LEU A 73 20.95 0.42 3.61
N VAL A 74 22.09 0.75 4.20
CA VAL A 74 22.27 0.70 5.65
C VAL A 74 22.38 2.10 6.21
N VAL A 75 21.49 2.42 7.15
CA VAL A 75 21.40 3.73 7.81
C VAL A 75 21.87 3.64 9.27
N PRO A 76 22.24 4.76 9.91
CA PRO A 76 22.72 4.79 11.30
C PRO A 76 21.73 4.17 12.29
N ASP A 77 20.47 4.58 12.18
CA ASP A 77 19.41 4.32 13.14
C ASP A 77 18.05 4.50 12.46
N ASP A 78 16.98 4.19 13.20
CA ASP A 78 15.60 4.24 12.71
C ASP A 78 15.15 5.67 12.32
N ALA A 79 15.86 6.72 12.75
CA ALA A 79 15.43 8.10 12.47
C ALA A 79 15.47 8.48 10.98
N TRP A 80 16.22 7.73 10.18
CA TRP A 80 16.32 7.93 8.72
C TRP A 80 15.20 7.24 7.94
N LEU A 81 14.62 6.19 8.50
CA LEU A 81 13.69 5.32 7.78
C LEU A 81 12.41 6.05 7.34
N PRO A 82 11.77 6.92 8.16
CA PRO A 82 10.54 7.58 7.75
C PRO A 82 10.72 8.47 6.53
N ALA A 83 11.75 9.31 6.53
CA ALA A 83 12.05 10.22 5.41
C ALA A 83 12.34 9.43 4.12
N ILE A 84 13.18 8.39 4.19
CA ILE A 84 13.49 7.54 3.04
C ILE A 84 12.23 6.86 2.51
N SER A 85 11.46 6.24 3.39
CA SER A 85 10.25 5.51 3.02
C SER A 85 9.19 6.44 2.38
N ASN A 86 9.11 7.69 2.84
CA ASN A 86 8.23 8.70 2.27
C ASN A 86 8.69 9.13 0.87
N ALA A 87 10.00 9.23 0.65
CA ALA A 87 10.58 9.60 -0.63
C ALA A 87 10.49 8.47 -1.69
N LEU A 88 10.32 7.21 -1.27
CA LEU A 88 10.20 6.08 -2.20
C LEU A 88 9.06 6.27 -3.20
N ASP A 89 9.35 5.92 -4.45
CA ASP A 89 8.36 5.91 -5.51
C ASP A 89 7.22 4.96 -5.12
N ILE A 90 5.99 5.47 -5.14
CA ILE A 90 4.82 4.69 -4.77
C ILE A 90 4.73 3.39 -5.56
N GLU A 91 5.09 3.34 -6.84
CA GLU A 91 4.98 2.13 -7.67
C GLU A 91 6.07 1.09 -7.37
N LEU A 92 7.18 1.51 -6.75
CA LEU A 92 8.33 0.66 -6.41
C LEU A 92 8.44 0.33 -4.92
N ARG A 93 7.77 1.11 -4.06
CA ARG A 93 7.77 0.95 -2.60
C ARG A 93 7.53 -0.50 -2.14
N PRO A 94 6.62 -1.29 -2.73
CA PRO A 94 6.42 -2.68 -2.31
C PRO A 94 7.67 -3.57 -2.46
N PHE A 95 8.63 -3.20 -3.31
CA PHE A 95 9.87 -3.96 -3.56
C PHE A 95 11.04 -3.49 -2.69
N CYS A 96 10.81 -2.44 -1.89
CA CYS A 96 11.74 -1.89 -0.92
C CYS A 96 11.26 -2.25 0.48
N LEU A 97 11.91 -3.24 1.11
CA LEU A 97 11.64 -3.55 2.50
C LEU A 97 12.43 -2.56 3.38
N VAL A 98 11.70 -1.60 3.95
CA VAL A 98 12.21 -0.69 4.97
C VAL A 98 12.01 -1.37 6.31
N LEU A 99 13.06 -1.86 6.95
CA LEU A 99 12.97 -2.69 8.15
C LEU A 99 13.59 -1.96 9.36
N PRO A 100 12.77 -1.51 10.32
CA PRO A 100 13.23 -0.93 11.58
C PRO A 100 14.05 -1.90 12.44
N GLY A 101 14.82 -1.37 13.39
CA GLY A 101 15.65 -2.16 14.30
C GLY A 101 14.89 -2.84 15.44
N ALA A 102 13.69 -2.36 15.78
CA ALA A 102 12.86 -3.00 16.80
C ALA A 102 12.09 -4.18 16.20
N ASP A 103 12.37 -5.41 16.64
CA ASP A 103 11.78 -6.66 16.10
C ASP A 103 10.26 -6.62 15.94
N PHE A 104 9.56 -6.06 16.93
CA PHE A 104 8.11 -5.94 16.89
C PHE A 104 7.63 -5.02 15.75
N VAL A 105 8.22 -3.83 15.62
CA VAL A 105 7.90 -2.85 14.58
C VAL A 105 8.32 -3.38 13.20
N ALA A 106 9.48 -4.04 13.13
CA ALA A 106 9.95 -4.74 11.95
C ALA A 106 8.94 -5.78 11.47
N ALA A 107 8.34 -6.53 12.38
CA ALA A 107 7.36 -7.55 12.04
C ALA A 107 6.05 -6.94 11.51
N ILE A 108 5.62 -5.81 12.05
CA ILE A 108 4.47 -5.06 11.53
C ILE A 108 4.76 -4.53 10.12
N THR A 109 5.92 -3.92 9.93
CA THR A 109 6.35 -3.31 8.65
C THR A 109 6.49 -4.36 7.56
N LEU A 110 7.04 -5.53 7.89
CA LEU A 110 7.12 -6.66 6.98
C LEU A 110 5.73 -7.14 6.54
N ARG A 111 4.78 -7.32 7.49
CA ARG A 111 3.41 -7.71 7.16
C ARG A 111 2.72 -6.69 6.27
N ALA A 112 2.88 -5.40 6.57
CA ALA A 112 2.34 -4.32 5.76
C ALA A 112 2.87 -4.41 4.33
N THR A 113 4.19 -4.54 4.17
CA THR A 113 4.83 -4.65 2.85
C THR A 113 4.37 -5.90 2.08
N LEU A 114 4.24 -7.06 2.73
CA LEU A 114 3.70 -8.28 2.13
C LEU A 114 2.25 -8.10 1.65
N SER A 115 1.41 -7.45 2.46
CA SER A 115 0.04 -7.10 2.08
C SER A 115 -0.01 -6.15 0.87
N LEU A 116 0.90 -5.16 0.80
CA LEU A 116 1.02 -4.25 -0.34
C LEU A 116 1.40 -5.02 -1.62
N ILE A 117 2.41 -5.89 -1.56
CA ILE A 117 2.81 -6.74 -2.70
C ILE A 117 1.61 -7.56 -3.18
N ARG A 118 0.98 -8.32 -2.27
CA ARG A 118 -0.14 -9.21 -2.60
C ARG A 118 -1.29 -8.44 -3.27
N SER A 119 -1.63 -7.28 -2.73
CA SER A 119 -2.72 -6.44 -3.22
C SER A 119 -2.46 -5.89 -4.64
N ARG A 120 -1.20 -5.60 -4.98
CA ARG A 120 -0.85 -4.98 -6.26
C ARG A 120 -0.50 -5.97 -7.38
N LEU A 121 -0.12 -7.20 -7.06
CA LEU A 121 0.23 -8.20 -8.07
C LEU A 121 -0.89 -8.46 -9.10
N ALA A 122 -2.15 -8.38 -8.66
CA ALA A 122 -3.34 -8.64 -9.50
C ALA A 122 -3.78 -7.45 -10.35
N ARG A 123 -3.04 -6.33 -10.34
CA ARG A 123 -3.44 -5.07 -10.98
C ARG A 123 -2.70 -4.80 -12.28
N PRO A 124 -3.27 -3.94 -13.14
CA PRO A 124 -2.54 -3.38 -14.26
C PRO A 124 -1.30 -2.63 -13.77
N VAL A 125 -0.18 -2.84 -14.46
CA VAL A 125 1.06 -2.12 -14.15
C VAL A 125 1.02 -0.76 -14.83
N VAL A 126 1.46 0.27 -14.11
CA VAL A 126 1.60 1.63 -14.66
C VAL A 126 2.67 1.63 -15.77
N ALA A 127 2.39 2.34 -16.86
CA ALA A 127 3.32 2.45 -17.98
C ALA A 127 4.71 2.90 -17.54
N GLY A 128 5.75 2.21 -18.00
CA GLY A 128 7.15 2.43 -17.64
C GLY A 128 7.68 1.52 -16.52
N TYR A 129 6.81 0.80 -15.80
CA TYR A 129 7.19 -0.10 -14.71
C TYR A 129 7.02 -1.59 -15.02
N GLU A 130 6.57 -1.95 -16.23
CA GLU A 130 6.21 -3.31 -16.64
C GLU A 130 7.37 -4.30 -16.46
N ALA A 131 8.59 -3.89 -16.83
CA ALA A 131 9.77 -4.74 -16.72
C ALA A 131 10.13 -5.09 -15.27
N VAL A 132 9.95 -4.14 -14.34
CA VAL A 132 10.28 -4.36 -12.92
C VAL A 132 9.21 -5.21 -12.25
N TRP A 133 7.93 -4.93 -12.49
CA TRP A 133 6.83 -5.76 -12.00
C TRP A 133 6.87 -7.19 -12.57
N GLY A 134 7.23 -7.33 -13.85
CA GLY A 134 7.41 -8.65 -14.48
C GLY A 134 8.49 -9.48 -13.79
N ARG A 135 9.62 -8.85 -13.42
CA ARG A 135 10.69 -9.53 -12.66
C ARG A 135 10.29 -9.87 -11.25
N GLN A 136 9.58 -8.98 -10.56
CA GLN A 136 9.11 -9.30 -9.22
C GLN A 136 8.16 -10.50 -9.27
N ARG A 137 7.25 -10.57 -10.24
CA ARG A 137 6.40 -11.76 -10.44
C ARG A 137 7.24 -13.02 -10.66
N ALA A 138 8.22 -12.97 -11.56
CA ALA A 138 9.11 -14.10 -11.82
C ALA A 138 9.93 -14.51 -10.57
N LEU A 139 10.35 -13.56 -9.73
CA LEU A 139 11.03 -13.83 -8.46
C LEU A 139 10.10 -14.55 -7.49
N LEU A 140 8.87 -14.05 -7.32
CA LEU A 140 7.87 -14.66 -6.43
C LEU A 140 7.45 -16.05 -6.92
N ASP A 141 7.36 -16.25 -8.24
CA ASP A 141 7.09 -17.56 -8.83
C ASP A 141 8.27 -18.54 -8.60
N ALA A 142 9.51 -18.06 -8.71
CA ALA A 142 10.71 -18.87 -8.45
C ALA A 142 10.87 -19.23 -6.96
N GLU A 143 10.44 -18.35 -6.06
CA GLU A 143 10.47 -18.51 -4.61
C GLU A 143 9.05 -18.79 -4.05
N ASP A 144 8.16 -19.45 -4.80
CA ASP A 144 6.75 -19.63 -4.41
C ASP A 144 6.60 -20.24 -3.01
N GLY A 145 7.41 -21.24 -2.67
CA GLY A 145 7.40 -21.84 -1.32
C GLY A 145 7.67 -20.81 -0.21
N LEU A 146 8.67 -19.94 -0.39
CA LEU A 146 8.99 -18.86 0.55
C LEU A 146 7.92 -17.78 0.55
N TRP A 147 7.33 -17.48 -0.61
CA TRP A 147 6.23 -16.52 -0.74
C TRP A 147 4.97 -17.00 0.01
N GLN A 148 4.57 -18.26 -0.16
CA GLN A 148 3.43 -18.84 0.58
C GLN A 148 3.70 -18.89 2.08
N GLU A 149 4.92 -19.25 2.50
CA GLU A 149 5.34 -19.23 3.90
C GLU A 149 5.24 -17.81 4.50
N ALA A 150 5.72 -16.81 3.78
CA ALA A 150 5.65 -15.41 4.19
C ALA A 150 4.19 -14.92 4.29
N LEU A 151 3.33 -15.29 3.35
CA LEU A 151 1.91 -14.97 3.39
C LEU A 151 1.19 -15.65 4.57
N ALA A 152 1.50 -16.91 4.85
CA ALA A 152 0.94 -17.64 5.99
C ALA A 152 1.38 -17.02 7.32
N TRP A 153 2.67 -16.68 7.45
CA TRP A 153 3.20 -15.94 8.60
C TRP A 153 2.52 -14.58 8.77
N SER A 154 2.29 -13.86 7.68
CA SER A 154 1.59 -12.58 7.72
C SER A 154 0.14 -12.73 8.16
N ALA A 155 -0.56 -13.77 7.70
CA ALA A 155 -1.95 -14.05 8.04
C ALA A 155 -2.14 -14.51 9.49
N ALA A 156 -1.14 -15.19 10.07
CA ALA A 156 -1.15 -15.61 11.47
C ALA A 156 -1.02 -14.44 12.48
N GLY A 157 -0.76 -13.22 12.00
CA GLY A 157 -0.70 -12.02 12.85
C GLY A 157 0.30 -12.17 13.99
N PHE A 158 -0.03 -11.64 15.17
CA PHE A 158 0.83 -11.70 16.36
C PHE A 158 0.99 -13.08 16.99
N SER A 159 0.18 -14.07 16.58
CA SER A 159 0.34 -15.46 17.01
C SER A 159 1.44 -16.20 16.24
N ALA A 160 1.97 -15.59 15.18
CA ALA A 160 3.03 -16.16 14.37
C ALA A 160 4.36 -16.20 15.15
N GLY A 161 5.15 -17.26 14.92
CA GLY A 161 6.54 -17.34 15.36
C GLY A 161 7.47 -16.38 14.61
N PRO A 162 8.80 -16.62 14.60
CA PRO A 162 9.73 -15.79 13.83
C PRO A 162 9.36 -15.79 12.35
N TRP A 163 9.65 -14.68 11.64
CA TRP A 163 9.47 -14.61 10.19
C TRP A 163 10.39 -15.61 9.47
N PRO A 164 10.09 -15.98 8.21
CA PRO A 164 10.92 -16.92 7.45
C PRO A 164 12.39 -16.47 7.35
N ALA A 165 13.34 -17.40 7.53
CA ALA A 165 14.77 -17.07 7.57
C ALA A 165 15.29 -16.43 6.27
N ARG A 166 14.73 -16.81 5.11
CA ARG A 166 15.10 -16.27 3.79
C ARG A 166 14.25 -15.08 3.35
N ILE A 167 13.45 -14.46 4.23
CA ILE A 167 12.47 -13.42 3.86
C ILE A 167 13.07 -12.28 3.03
N ALA A 168 14.31 -11.91 3.31
CA ALA A 168 15.07 -10.90 2.56
C ALA A 168 15.16 -11.18 1.05
N ALA A 169 15.14 -12.45 0.62
CA ALA A 169 15.24 -12.84 -0.78
C ALA A 169 14.04 -12.39 -1.62
N LEU A 170 12.87 -12.18 -1.00
CA LEU A 170 11.66 -11.70 -1.70
C LEU A 170 11.72 -10.22 -2.06
N PHE A 171 12.66 -9.46 -1.47
CA PHE A 171 12.74 -8.02 -1.61
C PHE A 171 14.05 -7.64 -2.31
N PRO A 172 14.01 -7.11 -3.54
CA PRO A 172 15.21 -6.70 -4.26
C PRO A 172 15.99 -5.58 -3.55
N VAL A 173 15.28 -4.67 -2.86
CA VAL A 173 15.89 -3.57 -2.10
C VAL A 173 15.59 -3.73 -0.62
N LEU A 174 16.62 -3.66 0.21
CA LEU A 174 16.53 -3.64 1.66
C LEU A 174 17.05 -2.30 2.20
N ILE A 175 16.30 -1.68 3.11
CA ILE A 175 16.67 -0.44 3.80
C ILE A 175 16.52 -0.68 5.29
N LEU A 176 17.59 -0.59 6.06
CA LEU A 176 17.56 -1.00 7.47
C LEU A 176 18.68 -0.32 8.27
N PRO A 177 18.52 -0.17 9.60
CA PRO A 177 19.58 0.36 10.44
C PRO A 177 20.68 -0.69 10.67
N PHE A 178 21.86 -0.24 11.09
CA PHE A 178 22.98 -1.14 11.40
C PHE A 178 22.63 -2.26 12.38
N ALA A 179 21.89 -1.95 13.44
CA ALA A 179 21.50 -2.96 14.44
C ALA A 179 20.68 -4.11 13.84
N GLN A 180 19.75 -3.79 12.93
CA GLN A 180 18.93 -4.80 12.25
C GLN A 180 19.75 -5.63 11.26
N TRP A 181 20.71 -5.00 10.60
CA TRP A 181 21.60 -5.68 9.67
C TRP A 181 22.39 -6.79 10.35
N GLU A 182 22.96 -6.48 11.52
CA GLU A 182 23.70 -7.45 12.34
C GLU A 182 22.80 -8.58 12.83
N ALA A 183 21.59 -8.26 13.28
CA ALA A 183 20.62 -9.24 13.79
C ALA A 183 20.13 -10.22 12.71
N LEU A 184 19.98 -9.77 11.45
CA LEU A 184 19.51 -10.61 10.36
C LEU A 184 20.52 -11.68 9.92
N CYS A 185 21.78 -11.64 10.40
CA CYS A 185 22.82 -12.66 10.19
C CYS A 185 22.82 -13.23 8.76
N LEU A 186 22.67 -12.35 7.77
CA LEU A 186 22.53 -12.58 6.33
C LEU A 186 23.69 -13.48 5.80
N PRO A 187 23.58 -14.83 5.79
CA PRO A 187 24.78 -15.67 5.86
C PRO A 187 25.27 -16.18 4.50
N GLU A 188 24.54 -15.94 3.40
CA GLU A 188 24.96 -16.31 2.02
C GLU A 188 24.01 -15.73 0.95
N ALA A 189 22.73 -15.49 1.28
CA ALA A 189 21.69 -14.91 0.41
C ALA A 189 21.77 -13.36 0.24
N SER A 190 22.95 -12.79 0.44
CA SER A 190 23.12 -11.40 0.89
C SER A 190 24.06 -10.59 0.01
N VAL A 191 24.62 -11.24 -1.02
CA VAL A 191 25.33 -10.56 -2.09
C VAL A 191 24.29 -9.80 -2.89
N ARG A 192 24.15 -8.52 -2.55
CA ARG A 192 23.40 -7.54 -3.33
C ARG A 192 24.34 -6.94 -4.36
N ASP A 193 23.80 -6.57 -5.51
CA ASP A 193 24.62 -5.95 -6.57
C ASP A 193 25.26 -4.64 -6.08
N ARG A 194 24.58 -3.92 -5.17
CA ARG A 194 24.99 -2.63 -4.65
C ARG A 194 24.78 -2.51 -3.13
N LEU A 195 25.71 -1.81 -2.50
CA LEU A 195 25.65 -1.43 -1.10
C LEU A 195 25.82 0.09 -0.97
N LEU A 196 24.90 0.75 -0.28
CA LEU A 196 25.04 2.13 0.17
C LEU A 196 25.02 2.16 1.68
N MET A 197 26.00 2.81 2.29
CA MET A 197 26.10 2.90 3.73
C MET A 197 26.28 4.34 4.18
N LEU A 198 25.40 4.78 5.07
CA LEU A 198 25.42 6.12 5.64
C LEU A 198 26.19 6.12 6.96
N HIS A 199 27.05 7.11 7.14
CA HIS A 199 27.84 7.34 8.33
C HIS A 199 28.65 6.11 8.81
N ALA A 200 29.34 5.44 7.88
CA ALA A 200 30.20 4.31 8.18
C ALA A 200 31.25 4.63 9.27
N GLU A 201 31.65 5.90 9.37
CA GLU A 201 32.57 6.41 10.39
C GLU A 201 32.08 6.25 11.83
N ARG A 202 30.76 6.20 12.06
CA ARG A 202 30.16 6.13 13.40
C ARG A 202 30.21 4.72 14.01
N GLN A 203 30.65 3.71 13.25
CA GLN A 203 30.73 2.32 13.70
C GLN A 203 31.90 2.03 14.65
N GLY A 204 32.90 2.91 14.73
CA GLY A 204 34.06 2.73 15.61
C GLY A 204 34.94 1.52 15.23
N ALA A 205 36.21 1.54 15.65
CA ALA A 205 37.18 0.48 15.37
C ALA A 205 36.97 -0.83 16.18
N GLY A 206 35.86 -0.96 16.93
CA GLY A 206 35.70 -1.96 18.00
C GLY A 206 34.82 -3.17 17.69
N THR A 207 33.89 -3.08 16.75
CA THR A 207 32.98 -4.19 16.40
C THR A 207 32.63 -4.11 14.91
N GLY A 208 32.92 -5.17 14.16
CA GLY A 208 32.25 -5.42 12.88
C GLY A 208 33.03 -5.13 11.58
N MET A 209 34.16 -4.43 11.55
CA MET A 209 34.89 -4.18 10.28
C MET A 209 35.31 -5.50 9.57
N GLY A 210 35.45 -6.60 10.32
CA GLY A 210 35.66 -7.95 9.78
C GLY A 210 34.42 -8.61 9.16
N ALA A 211 33.22 -8.32 9.66
CA ALA A 211 31.95 -8.76 9.04
C ALA A 211 31.63 -7.95 7.77
N PHE A 212 32.00 -6.66 7.78
CA PHE A 212 31.95 -5.77 6.62
C PHE A 212 32.83 -6.24 5.46
N ALA A 213 34.03 -6.75 5.76
CA ALA A 213 35.01 -7.12 4.74
C ALA A 213 34.51 -8.24 3.81
N GLY A 214 33.69 -9.17 4.31
CA GLY A 214 33.15 -10.28 3.51
C GLY A 214 32.09 -9.86 2.49
N ILE A 215 31.19 -8.95 2.85
CA ILE A 215 30.07 -8.50 1.99
C ILE A 215 30.54 -7.39 1.04
N ALA A 216 31.42 -6.50 1.49
CA ALA A 216 32.03 -5.46 0.66
C ALA A 216 32.94 -6.02 -0.46
N GLN A 217 33.43 -7.25 -0.32
CA GLN A 217 34.21 -7.93 -1.37
C GLN A 217 33.34 -8.55 -2.48
N ALA A 218 32.01 -8.63 -2.31
CA ALA A 218 31.11 -9.19 -3.32
C ALA A 218 30.21 -8.11 -3.99
N ALA A 219 29.90 -7.03 -3.27
CA ALA A 219 29.02 -5.95 -3.73
C ALA A 219 29.79 -4.68 -4.15
N ARG A 220 29.24 -3.91 -5.09
CA ARG A 220 29.73 -2.55 -5.40
C ARG A 220 29.28 -1.60 -4.29
N ALA A 221 30.22 -1.22 -3.42
CA ALA A 221 29.92 -0.49 -2.19
C ALA A 221 30.29 1.00 -2.26
N LEU A 222 29.36 1.86 -1.81
CA LEU A 222 29.56 3.29 -1.63
C LEU A 222 29.33 3.67 -0.17
N LEU A 223 30.34 4.28 0.45
CA LEU A 223 30.30 4.78 1.82
C LEU A 223 30.10 6.29 1.78
N LEU A 224 28.99 6.76 2.37
CA LEU A 224 28.63 8.17 2.51
C LEU A 224 29.04 8.67 3.89
N PHE A 225 29.90 9.68 3.91
CA PHE A 225 30.43 10.30 5.13
C PHE A 225 29.88 11.71 5.27
N ASP A 226 29.44 12.08 6.46
CA ASP A 226 29.12 13.47 6.76
C ASP A 226 30.37 14.18 7.29
N PRO A 227 30.91 15.18 6.59
CA PRO A 227 32.11 15.89 7.00
C PRO A 227 31.94 16.64 8.33
N ASP A 228 30.71 16.99 8.72
CA ASP A 228 30.41 17.77 9.91
C ASP A 228 30.16 16.91 11.15
N ILE A 229 30.01 15.59 10.99
CA ILE A 229 29.95 14.68 12.14
C ILE A 229 31.34 14.49 12.71
N SER A 230 31.60 15.23 13.78
CA SER A 230 32.73 14.97 14.67
C SER A 230 32.57 13.57 15.28
N LEU A 231 33.56 12.68 15.04
CA LEU A 231 33.72 11.35 15.65
C LEU A 231 33.59 11.34 17.18
N ALA A 232 33.64 12.52 17.82
CA ALA A 232 33.47 12.72 19.26
C ALA A 232 32.01 12.75 19.75
N ARG A 233 31.01 12.81 18.85
CA ARG A 233 29.59 12.73 19.27
C ARG A 233 29.24 11.28 19.54
N ALA A 234 29.52 10.83 20.77
CA ALA A 234 28.97 9.59 21.30
C ALA A 234 27.49 9.51 20.94
N LEU A 235 27.02 8.34 20.49
CA LEU A 235 25.58 8.06 20.39
C LEU A 235 25.00 8.41 21.76
N ALA A 236 24.27 9.53 21.85
CA ALA A 236 23.62 9.89 23.09
C ALA A 236 22.73 8.70 23.47
N PRO A 237 22.72 8.26 24.74
CA PRO A 237 21.82 7.19 25.17
C PRO A 237 20.42 7.55 24.67
N VAL A 238 19.80 6.62 23.95
CA VAL A 238 18.51 6.85 23.30
C VAL A 238 17.52 7.21 24.41
N ASP A 239 17.08 8.46 24.43
CA ASP A 239 15.96 8.91 25.26
C ASP A 239 14.74 8.05 24.90
N GLU A 240 14.14 7.39 25.89
CA GLU A 240 12.94 6.56 25.70
C GLU A 240 11.85 7.33 24.96
N THR A 241 11.65 8.61 25.30
CA THR A 241 10.70 9.48 24.61
C THR A 241 11.01 9.58 23.11
N ARG A 242 12.28 9.78 22.77
CA ARG A 242 12.73 9.90 21.38
C ARG A 242 12.56 8.58 20.63
N ARG A 243 12.85 7.44 21.27
CA ARG A 243 12.60 6.11 20.69
C ARG A 243 11.13 5.92 20.36
N LEU A 244 10.24 6.21 21.30
CA LEU A 244 8.79 6.05 21.11
C LEU A 244 8.24 6.98 20.03
N VAL A 245 8.73 8.22 19.95
CA VAL A 245 8.36 9.14 18.86
C VAL A 245 8.75 8.57 17.49
N LEU A 246 9.98 8.06 17.35
CA LEU A 246 10.43 7.44 16.09
C LEU A 246 9.62 6.18 15.75
N GLU A 247 9.34 5.33 16.74
CA GLU A 247 8.49 4.15 16.56
C GLU A 247 7.07 4.54 16.10
N LEU A 248 6.48 5.56 16.73
CA LEU A 248 5.17 6.08 16.33
C LEU A 248 5.18 6.65 14.91
N GLU A 249 6.25 7.35 14.51
CA GLU A 249 6.40 7.89 13.15
C GLU A 249 6.44 6.78 12.10
N VAL A 250 7.28 5.76 12.30
CA VAL A 250 7.37 4.59 11.42
C VAL A 250 6.00 3.89 11.31
N LEU A 251 5.38 3.58 12.45
CA LEU A 251 4.08 2.90 12.46
C LEU A 251 2.99 3.75 11.79
N THR A 252 2.98 5.06 12.02
CA THR A 252 2.00 5.96 11.38
C THR A 252 2.17 5.96 9.86
N GLN A 253 3.41 5.89 9.38
CA GLN A 253 3.67 5.81 7.95
C GLN A 253 3.16 4.52 7.34
N GLU A 254 3.45 3.37 7.96
CA GLU A 254 2.92 2.08 7.50
C GLU A 254 1.39 2.05 7.52
N MET A 255 0.77 2.65 8.54
CA MET A 255 -0.68 2.84 8.60
C MET A 255 -1.20 3.69 7.44
N ALA A 256 -0.56 4.82 7.13
CA ALA A 256 -0.96 5.69 6.02
C ALA A 256 -0.80 5.01 4.65
N GLU A 257 0.23 4.17 4.48
CA GLU A 257 0.40 3.35 3.27
C GLU A 257 -0.71 2.31 3.13
N LEU A 258 -1.09 1.63 4.22
CA LEU A 258 -2.19 0.67 4.23
C LEU A 258 -3.56 1.34 4.02
N GLU A 259 -3.80 2.52 4.62
CA GLU A 259 -5.02 3.31 4.38
C GLU A 259 -5.14 3.70 2.90
N LEU A 260 -4.05 4.17 2.29
CA LEU A 260 -4.02 4.47 0.86
C LEU A 260 -4.34 3.24 0.03
N GLU A 261 -3.68 2.11 0.33
CA GLU A 261 -3.89 0.87 -0.40
C GLU A 261 -5.34 0.38 -0.27
N PHE A 262 -5.88 0.39 0.95
CA PHE A 262 -7.26 0.01 1.24
C PHE A 262 -8.26 0.90 0.49
N ALA A 263 -8.12 2.22 0.57
CA ALA A 263 -8.98 3.16 -0.15
C ALA A 263 -8.87 2.98 -1.68
N THR A 264 -7.68 2.63 -2.18
CA THR A 264 -7.46 2.34 -3.60
C THR A 264 -8.18 1.07 -4.05
N VAL A 265 -8.08 -0.02 -3.28
CA VAL A 265 -8.80 -1.29 -3.56
C VAL A 265 -10.30 -1.05 -3.57
N GLN A 266 -10.81 -0.27 -2.61
CA GLN A 266 -12.23 0.05 -2.55
C GLN A 266 -12.70 0.83 -3.78
N GLY A 267 -11.93 1.83 -4.22
CA GLY A 267 -12.24 2.59 -5.44
C GLY A 267 -12.20 1.72 -6.70
N GLU A 268 -11.17 0.88 -6.84
CA GLU A 268 -11.03 -0.04 -7.98
C GLU A 268 -12.15 -1.08 -8.03
N LEU A 269 -12.53 -1.66 -6.87
CA LEU A 269 -13.63 -2.60 -6.78
C LEU A 269 -14.97 -1.94 -7.04
N ALA A 270 -15.19 -0.72 -6.57
CA ALA A 270 -16.41 0.04 -6.88
C ALA A 270 -16.54 0.27 -8.38
N GLU A 271 -15.48 0.73 -9.04
CA GLU A 271 -15.44 0.93 -10.50
C GLU A 271 -15.65 -0.38 -11.26
N PHE A 272 -14.99 -1.46 -10.83
CA PHE A 272 -15.18 -2.78 -11.42
C PHE A 272 -16.61 -3.28 -11.25
N THR A 273 -17.22 -3.07 -10.09
CA THR A 273 -18.61 -3.44 -9.81
C THR A 273 -19.55 -2.69 -10.73
N ARG A 274 -19.34 -1.40 -10.96
CA ARG A 274 -20.12 -0.62 -11.95
C ARG A 274 -20.01 -1.24 -13.34
N SER A 275 -18.78 -1.48 -13.82
CA SER A 275 -18.55 -2.08 -15.14
C SER A 275 -19.21 -3.47 -15.27
N TYR A 276 -19.13 -4.28 -14.22
CA TYR A 276 -19.80 -5.58 -14.16
C TYR A 276 -21.33 -5.44 -14.20
N HIS A 277 -21.91 -4.49 -13.46
CA HIS A 277 -23.36 -4.27 -13.45
C HIS A 277 -23.87 -3.77 -14.81
N GLU A 278 -23.15 -2.82 -15.41
CA GLU A 278 -23.47 -2.26 -16.72
C GLU A 278 -23.38 -3.30 -17.84
N ARG A 279 -22.42 -4.23 -17.78
CA ARG A 279 -22.16 -5.17 -18.89
C ARG A 279 -22.75 -6.56 -18.69
N VAL A 280 -22.76 -7.07 -17.47
CA VAL A 280 -23.10 -8.48 -17.17
C VAL A 280 -24.37 -8.59 -16.35
N ALA A 281 -24.52 -7.83 -15.25
CA ALA A 281 -25.59 -8.10 -14.28
C ALA A 281 -27.00 -7.94 -14.87
N HIS A 282 -27.25 -6.94 -15.71
CA HIS A 282 -28.57 -6.79 -16.33
C HIS A 282 -28.92 -7.94 -17.30
N ARG A 283 -27.92 -8.55 -17.95
CA ARG A 283 -28.09 -9.74 -18.80
C ARG A 283 -28.39 -10.98 -17.95
N LEU A 284 -27.72 -11.13 -16.80
CA LEU A 284 -28.04 -12.19 -15.84
C LEU A 284 -29.49 -12.08 -15.34
N VAL A 285 -29.95 -10.88 -14.97
CA VAL A 285 -31.35 -10.65 -14.57
C VAL A 285 -32.32 -11.02 -15.68
N ALA A 286 -32.01 -10.65 -16.94
CA ALA A 286 -32.85 -11.01 -18.08
C ALA A 286 -32.89 -12.54 -18.31
N LEU A 287 -31.76 -13.22 -18.17
CA LEU A 287 -31.68 -14.68 -18.30
C LEU A 287 -32.44 -15.39 -17.18
N ASP A 288 -32.24 -14.99 -15.92
CA ASP A 288 -32.93 -15.58 -14.76
C ASP A 288 -34.46 -15.45 -14.91
N ARG A 289 -34.93 -14.28 -15.37
CA ARG A 289 -36.34 -14.05 -15.66
C ARG A 289 -36.86 -15.02 -16.72
N LEU A 290 -36.16 -15.15 -17.85
CA LEU A 290 -36.56 -16.08 -18.93
C LEU A 290 -36.54 -17.53 -18.46
N GLN A 291 -35.57 -17.93 -17.63
CA GLN A 291 -35.51 -19.26 -17.05
C GLN A 291 -36.68 -19.53 -16.10
N ALA A 292 -37.09 -18.53 -15.30
CA ALA A 292 -38.28 -18.63 -14.45
C ALA A 292 -39.56 -18.77 -15.29
N GLU A 293 -39.71 -17.99 -16.36
CA GLU A 293 -40.84 -18.09 -17.29
C GLU A 293 -40.90 -19.48 -17.95
N ILE A 294 -39.77 -20.00 -18.43
CA ILE A 294 -39.69 -21.36 -19.00
C ILE A 294 -40.07 -22.44 -17.98
N ALA A 295 -39.54 -22.35 -16.75
CA ALA A 295 -39.82 -23.33 -15.71
C ALA A 295 -41.30 -23.30 -15.27
N ASP A 296 -41.92 -22.12 -15.22
CA ASP A 296 -43.35 -21.96 -14.94
C ASP A 296 -44.22 -22.58 -16.05
N VAL A 297 -43.90 -22.35 -17.33
CA VAL A 297 -44.62 -22.98 -18.45
C VAL A 297 -44.51 -24.51 -18.38
N LEU A 298 -43.32 -25.05 -18.13
CA LEU A 298 -43.12 -26.50 -17.98
C LEU A 298 -43.89 -27.07 -16.79
N ALA A 299 -43.90 -26.39 -15.64
CA ALA A 299 -44.65 -26.81 -14.47
C ALA A 299 -46.17 -26.80 -14.71
N ARG A 300 -46.68 -25.86 -15.51
CA ARG A 300 -48.09 -25.79 -15.92
C ARG A 300 -48.47 -26.92 -16.89
N GLN A 301 -47.57 -27.30 -17.79
CA GLN A 301 -47.76 -28.42 -18.71
C GLN A 301 -47.74 -29.78 -17.99
N ALA A 302 -47.01 -29.89 -16.87
CA ALA A 302 -46.91 -31.10 -16.06
C ALA A 302 -47.33 -30.87 -14.59
N PRO A 303 -48.62 -30.57 -14.29
CA PRO A 303 -49.06 -30.17 -12.96
C PRO A 303 -48.92 -31.27 -11.89
N ALA A 304 -48.88 -32.55 -12.32
CA ALA A 304 -48.64 -33.68 -11.44
C ALA A 304 -47.16 -33.84 -11.05
N ASP A 305 -46.23 -33.22 -11.78
CA ASP A 305 -44.81 -33.28 -11.48
C ASP A 305 -44.46 -32.32 -10.33
N ALA A 306 -44.06 -32.89 -9.20
CA ALA A 306 -43.63 -32.11 -8.04
C ALA A 306 -42.25 -31.47 -8.25
N ALA A 307 -41.36 -32.12 -9.01
CA ALA A 307 -40.02 -31.61 -9.29
C ALA A 307 -40.08 -30.38 -10.20
N ALA A 308 -40.90 -30.41 -11.25
CA ALA A 308 -41.11 -29.25 -12.13
C ALA A 308 -41.66 -28.03 -11.38
N ARG A 309 -42.62 -28.23 -10.47
CA ARG A 309 -43.15 -27.15 -9.61
C ARG A 309 -42.10 -26.59 -8.65
N GLN A 310 -41.27 -27.46 -8.07
CA GLN A 310 -40.18 -27.03 -7.19
C GLN A 310 -39.12 -26.23 -7.96
N GLU A 311 -38.75 -26.68 -9.16
CA GLU A 311 -37.80 -25.98 -10.03
C GLU A 311 -38.32 -24.61 -10.44
N ALA A 312 -39.60 -24.49 -10.84
CA ALA A 312 -40.24 -23.21 -11.13
C ALA A 312 -40.17 -22.25 -9.94
N GLY A 313 -40.46 -22.74 -8.72
CA GLY A 313 -40.34 -21.96 -7.49
C GLY A 313 -38.90 -21.48 -7.22
N GLN A 314 -37.90 -22.34 -7.44
CA GLN A 314 -36.49 -21.97 -7.28
C GLN A 314 -36.05 -20.91 -8.31
N LYS A 315 -36.41 -21.08 -9.58
CA LYS A 315 -36.08 -20.14 -10.65
C LYS A 315 -36.77 -18.80 -10.46
N GLN A 316 -38.02 -18.79 -10.00
CA GLN A 316 -38.72 -17.57 -9.63
C GLN A 316 -38.01 -16.83 -8.48
N ALA A 317 -37.66 -17.55 -7.41
CA ALA A 317 -36.94 -16.96 -6.28
C ALA A 317 -35.58 -16.39 -6.70
N GLN A 318 -34.85 -17.09 -7.58
CA GLN A 318 -33.59 -16.63 -8.15
C GLN A 318 -33.78 -15.33 -8.98
N ALA A 319 -34.75 -15.30 -9.88
CA ALA A 319 -35.05 -14.13 -10.72
C ALA A 319 -35.45 -12.90 -9.89
N GLU A 320 -36.25 -13.10 -8.85
CA GLU A 320 -36.62 -12.02 -7.94
C GLU A 320 -35.41 -11.53 -7.12
N GLN A 321 -34.54 -12.44 -6.67
CA GLN A 321 -33.33 -12.07 -5.94
C GLN A 321 -32.40 -11.24 -6.83
N SER A 322 -32.08 -11.71 -8.03
CA SER A 322 -31.19 -10.98 -8.94
C SER A 322 -31.77 -9.63 -9.35
N GLN A 323 -33.10 -9.55 -9.54
CA GLN A 323 -33.77 -8.27 -9.80
C GLN A 323 -33.69 -7.31 -8.60
N ARG A 324 -33.89 -7.79 -7.36
CA ARG A 324 -33.77 -6.97 -6.14
C ARG A 324 -32.34 -6.45 -5.96
N GLU A 325 -31.34 -7.30 -6.14
CA GLU A 325 -29.92 -6.93 -6.03
C GLU A 325 -29.54 -5.89 -7.09
N HIS A 326 -29.96 -6.08 -8.34
CA HIS A 326 -29.69 -5.13 -9.42
C HIS A 326 -30.37 -3.77 -9.18
N ARG A 327 -31.62 -3.74 -8.70
CA ARG A 327 -32.30 -2.49 -8.33
C ARG A 327 -31.60 -1.77 -7.19
N ARG A 328 -31.24 -2.49 -6.13
CA ARG A 328 -30.51 -1.94 -4.98
C ARG A 328 -29.19 -1.31 -5.40
N PHE A 329 -28.45 -1.96 -6.30
CA PHE A 329 -27.22 -1.38 -6.85
C PHE A 329 -27.50 -0.08 -7.61
N ASN A 330 -28.46 -0.07 -8.53
CA ASN A 330 -28.79 1.12 -9.33
C ASN A 330 -29.32 2.29 -8.47
N GLU A 331 -29.92 2.01 -7.31
CA GLU A 331 -30.34 3.04 -6.35
C GLU A 331 -29.16 3.67 -5.60
N LEU A 332 -28.13 2.88 -5.30
CA LEU A 332 -26.93 3.34 -4.60
C LEU A 332 -25.94 4.05 -5.53
N ASP A 333 -25.90 3.68 -6.81
CA ASP A 333 -24.97 4.20 -7.82
C ASP A 333 -25.53 5.41 -8.61
N ARG A 334 -26.53 6.11 -8.06
CA ARG A 334 -27.24 7.21 -8.74
C ARG A 334 -26.35 8.42 -9.05
N GLU A 335 -25.31 8.62 -8.27
CA GLU A 335 -24.31 9.66 -8.49
C GLU A 335 -23.16 9.01 -9.25
N ARG A 336 -23.17 9.15 -10.58
CA ARG A 336 -22.04 8.72 -11.42
C ARG A 336 -20.80 9.52 -11.03
N GLU A 337 -20.02 8.96 -10.12
CA GLU A 337 -18.68 9.44 -9.84
C GLU A 337 -17.84 9.35 -11.11
N LYS A 338 -16.82 10.22 -11.21
CA LYS A 338 -15.81 10.10 -12.26
C LYS A 338 -15.16 8.71 -12.16
N PRO A 339 -14.70 8.12 -13.29
CA PRO A 339 -13.97 6.86 -13.26
C PRO A 339 -12.81 6.93 -12.26
N PHE A 340 -12.71 5.92 -11.38
CA PHE A 340 -11.67 5.88 -10.37
C PHE A 340 -10.30 5.64 -11.02
N ALA A 341 -9.53 6.71 -11.23
CA ALA A 341 -8.18 6.68 -11.79
C ALA A 341 -7.27 7.68 -11.05
N PRO A 342 -6.93 7.41 -9.77
CA PRO A 342 -6.13 8.32 -8.97
C PRO A 342 -4.73 8.50 -9.56
N SER A 343 -4.33 9.75 -9.78
CA SER A 343 -2.97 10.07 -10.22
C SER A 343 -1.94 9.79 -9.13
N ARG A 344 -0.67 9.64 -9.51
CA ARG A 344 0.44 9.45 -8.55
C ARG A 344 0.50 10.58 -7.53
N ASP A 345 0.29 11.82 -7.96
CA ASP A 345 0.29 12.99 -7.07
C ASP A 345 -0.90 12.99 -6.11
N LEU A 346 -2.07 12.53 -6.55
CA LEU A 346 -3.23 12.37 -5.68
C LEU A 346 -2.97 11.31 -4.60
N LYS A 347 -2.40 10.16 -4.99
CA LYS A 347 -2.01 9.09 -4.05
C LYS A 347 -0.99 9.60 -3.02
N ARG A 348 0.04 10.34 -3.47
CA ARG A 348 1.05 10.96 -2.59
C ARG A 348 0.41 11.94 -1.61
N LEU A 349 -0.46 12.82 -2.09
CA LEU A 349 -1.15 13.81 -1.26
C LEU A 349 -2.06 13.13 -0.22
N PHE A 350 -2.84 12.13 -0.63
CA PHE A 350 -3.70 11.38 0.30
C PHE A 350 -2.86 10.69 1.40
N ARG A 351 -1.76 10.02 1.03
CA ARG A 351 -0.84 9.41 2.00
C ARG A 351 -0.33 10.43 3.03
N GLN A 352 0.08 11.60 2.55
CA GLN A 352 0.57 12.69 3.41
C GLN A 352 -0.52 13.21 4.35
N VAL A 353 -1.75 13.36 3.85
CA VAL A 353 -2.90 13.76 4.66
C VAL A 353 -3.16 12.69 5.73
N ALA A 354 -3.37 11.43 5.34
CA ALA A 354 -3.64 10.32 6.24
C ALA A 354 -2.58 10.20 7.35
N GLN A 355 -1.29 10.37 7.03
CA GLN A 355 -0.21 10.34 8.02
C GLN A 355 -0.37 11.42 9.12
N LYS A 356 -0.88 12.60 8.77
CA LYS A 356 -1.01 13.75 9.69
C LYS A 356 -2.31 13.73 10.49
N ILE A 357 -3.41 13.40 9.83
CA ILE A 357 -4.77 13.57 10.38
C ILE A 357 -5.38 12.27 10.92
N HIS A 358 -4.60 11.19 11.06
CA HIS A 358 -5.17 9.92 11.50
C HIS A 358 -5.75 9.99 12.93
N PRO A 359 -6.97 9.50 13.19
CA PRO A 359 -7.59 9.57 14.52
C PRO A 359 -6.82 8.83 15.62
N ASP A 360 -6.08 7.78 15.31
CA ASP A 360 -5.30 7.03 16.31
C ASP A 360 -4.08 7.78 16.85
N ARG A 361 -3.71 8.91 16.25
CA ARG A 361 -2.72 9.85 16.79
C ARG A 361 -3.31 10.81 17.84
N ALA A 362 -4.62 10.73 18.12
CA ALA A 362 -5.32 11.61 19.05
C ALA A 362 -4.70 11.68 20.44
N GLU A 363 -4.47 12.90 20.93
CA GLU A 363 -4.05 13.14 22.30
C GLU A 363 -5.23 13.01 23.27
N ASP A 364 -6.41 13.47 22.83
CA ASP A 364 -7.67 13.39 23.57
C ASP A 364 -8.86 13.00 22.66
N GLU A 365 -10.03 12.80 23.27
CA GLU A 365 -11.24 12.37 22.55
C GLU A 365 -11.72 13.38 21.51
N ASP A 366 -11.49 14.64 21.82
CA ASP A 366 -12.00 15.80 21.11
C ASP A 366 -11.21 16.03 19.80
N ASP A 367 -9.90 15.86 19.89
CA ASP A 367 -8.94 15.71 18.80
C ASP A 367 -9.26 14.46 17.96
N ARG A 368 -9.64 13.34 18.59
CA ARG A 368 -10.04 12.11 17.88
C ARG A 368 -11.27 12.32 17.01
N VAL A 369 -12.31 12.99 17.51
CA VAL A 369 -13.52 13.29 16.73
C VAL A 369 -13.19 14.20 15.54
N TRP A 370 -12.38 15.25 15.75
CA TRP A 370 -11.99 16.14 14.67
C TRP A 370 -11.21 15.43 13.57
N ARG A 371 -10.18 14.65 13.95
CA ARG A 371 -9.40 13.83 13.02
C ARG A 371 -10.24 12.78 12.30
N THR A 372 -11.23 12.19 12.96
CA THR A 372 -12.17 11.24 12.33
C THR A 372 -12.97 11.91 11.22
N THR A 373 -13.46 13.13 11.45
CA THR A 373 -14.18 13.92 10.44
C THR A 373 -13.28 14.23 9.24
N LEU A 374 -12.07 14.74 9.48
CA LEU A 374 -11.11 15.04 8.42
C LEU A 374 -10.72 13.78 7.62
N MET A 375 -10.51 12.64 8.30
CA MET A 375 -10.12 11.39 7.63
C MET A 375 -11.25 10.82 6.76
N SER A 376 -12.50 10.90 7.24
CA SER A 376 -13.68 10.53 6.46
C SER A 376 -13.81 11.38 5.19
N GLU A 377 -13.58 12.69 5.31
CA GLU A 377 -13.58 13.62 4.19
C GLU A 377 -12.41 13.35 3.22
N ALA A 378 -11.22 13.08 3.73
CA ALA A 378 -10.06 12.73 2.91
C ALA A 378 -10.30 11.44 2.10
N ASN A 379 -10.90 10.43 2.72
CA ASN A 379 -11.28 9.18 2.04
C ASN A 379 -12.33 9.39 0.94
N ARG A 380 -13.26 10.33 1.13
CA ARG A 380 -14.26 10.72 0.11
C ARG A 380 -13.57 11.46 -1.05
N ALA A 381 -12.77 12.47 -0.73
CA ALA A 381 -12.02 13.26 -1.72
C ALA A 381 -11.08 12.40 -2.56
N TYR A 382 -10.38 11.44 -1.95
CA TYR A 382 -9.51 10.53 -2.66
C TYR A 382 -10.27 9.65 -3.67
N ARG A 383 -11.41 9.08 -3.27
CA ARG A 383 -12.27 8.27 -4.15
C ARG A 383 -12.89 9.08 -5.29
N ALA A 384 -13.23 10.34 -5.03
CA ALA A 384 -13.75 11.26 -6.05
C ALA A 384 -12.68 11.83 -7.00
N GLY A 385 -11.39 11.62 -6.70
CA GLY A 385 -10.29 12.22 -7.46
C GLY A 385 -10.06 13.72 -7.16
N ASP A 386 -10.61 14.22 -6.06
CA ASP A 386 -10.68 15.66 -5.76
C ASP A 386 -9.45 16.14 -5.00
N ARG A 387 -8.38 16.41 -5.76
CA ARG A 387 -7.11 16.91 -5.23
C ARG A 387 -7.25 18.21 -4.42
N MET A 388 -8.10 19.13 -4.86
CA MET A 388 -8.28 20.42 -4.16
C MET A 388 -8.83 20.24 -2.75
N VAL A 389 -9.76 19.30 -2.55
CA VAL A 389 -10.32 19.02 -1.22
C VAL A 389 -9.25 18.44 -0.30
N LEU A 390 -8.39 17.55 -0.79
CA LEU A 390 -7.26 17.05 0.00
C LEU A 390 -6.26 18.16 0.39
N GLN A 391 -6.06 19.15 -0.47
CA GLN A 391 -5.24 20.33 -0.15
C GLN A 391 -5.91 21.19 0.92
N ASP A 392 -7.21 21.45 0.79
CA ASP A 392 -7.99 22.21 1.76
C ASP A 392 -7.98 21.53 3.15
N ILE A 393 -8.15 20.21 3.22
CA ILE A 393 -8.02 19.44 4.47
C ILE A 393 -6.65 19.66 5.12
N LEU A 394 -5.58 19.68 4.32
CA LEU A 394 -4.22 19.91 4.82
C LEU A 394 -4.03 21.34 5.31
N GLU A 395 -4.65 22.32 4.65
CA GLU A 395 -4.65 23.72 5.07
C GLU A 395 -5.46 23.91 6.36
N GLN A 396 -6.66 23.33 6.45
CA GLN A 396 -7.47 23.30 7.68
C GLN A 396 -6.69 22.67 8.84
N TRP A 397 -6.00 21.55 8.59
CA TRP A 397 -5.11 20.92 9.58
C TRP A 397 -3.98 21.86 10.05
N GLN A 398 -3.37 22.61 9.12
CA GLN A 398 -2.30 23.57 9.44
C GLN A 398 -2.80 24.80 10.21
N GLN A 399 -4.03 25.24 9.95
CA GLN A 399 -4.68 26.34 10.67
C GLN A 399 -5.05 25.95 12.11
N GLY A 400 -5.14 24.65 12.39
CA GLY A 400 -5.45 24.09 13.70
C GLY A 400 -6.95 23.90 13.91
N ARG A 401 -7.29 23.15 14.97
CA ARG A 401 -8.68 22.86 15.32
C ARG A 401 -9.44 24.19 15.52
N PRO A 402 -10.62 24.38 14.91
CA PRO A 402 -11.48 25.51 15.25
C PRO A 402 -11.67 25.49 16.76
N ALA A 403 -11.30 26.56 17.46
CA ALA A 403 -11.45 26.63 18.90
C ALA A 403 -12.92 26.32 19.22
N ALA A 404 -13.18 25.19 19.88
CA ALA A 404 -14.48 24.94 20.45
C ALA A 404 -14.77 26.14 21.36
N GLN A 405 -15.79 26.93 21.00
CA GLN A 405 -16.34 27.94 21.88
C GLN A 405 -17.04 27.22 23.05
N GLU A 406 -16.24 26.63 23.93
CA GLU A 406 -16.66 26.29 25.27
C GLU A 406 -15.80 27.11 26.21
N ALA A 407 -16.49 27.96 26.98
CA ALA A 407 -15.91 28.80 28.00
C ALA A 407 -15.06 27.95 28.95
N VAL A 408 -13.74 28.02 28.80
CA VAL A 408 -12.83 27.54 29.84
C VAL A 408 -13.06 28.43 31.05
N PRO A 409 -13.55 27.92 32.20
CA PRO A 409 -13.56 28.70 33.42
C PRO A 409 -12.11 29.05 33.73
N ALA A 410 -11.83 30.35 33.86
CA ALA A 410 -10.53 30.87 34.27
C ALA A 410 -10.17 30.28 35.65
N GLY A 411 -9.45 29.16 35.67
CA GLY A 411 -9.14 28.44 36.91
C GLY A 411 -8.36 27.14 36.74
N LEU A 412 -8.33 26.52 35.56
CA LEU A 412 -7.48 25.36 35.32
C LEU A 412 -6.19 25.79 34.61
N VAL A 413 -5.17 26.07 35.43
CA VAL A 413 -3.77 26.07 34.97
C VAL A 413 -3.55 24.75 34.23
N GLN A 414 -3.27 24.81 32.92
CA GLN A 414 -2.83 23.65 32.15
C GLN A 414 -1.62 23.06 32.85
N ARG A 415 -1.85 21.97 33.60
CA ARG A 415 -0.77 21.22 34.25
C ARG A 415 0.05 20.64 33.12
N LYS A 416 1.26 21.16 32.87
CA LYS A 416 2.20 20.52 31.94
C LYS A 416 2.29 19.05 32.36
N ALA A 417 1.96 18.16 31.44
CA ALA A 417 2.08 16.73 31.68
C ALA A 417 3.50 16.44 32.18
N SER A 418 3.60 15.65 33.24
CA SER A 418 4.88 15.14 33.70
C SER A 418 5.53 14.31 32.58
N ALA A 419 6.86 14.19 32.59
CA ALA A 419 7.57 13.38 31.60
C ALA A 419 7.05 11.93 31.53
N SER A 420 6.65 11.36 32.68
CA SER A 420 6.05 10.03 32.77
C SER A 420 4.65 9.93 32.13
N GLU A 421 3.80 10.96 32.31
CA GLU A 421 2.49 11.03 31.66
C GLU A 421 2.63 11.14 30.13
N ALA A 422 3.63 11.88 29.63
CA ALA A 422 3.92 12.02 28.21
C ALA A 422 4.38 10.68 27.58
N VAL A 423 5.32 9.97 28.23
CA VAL A 423 5.74 8.62 27.80
C VAL A 423 4.56 7.64 27.79
N THR A 424 3.72 7.66 28.83
CA THR A 424 2.51 6.82 28.90
C THR A 424 1.49 7.14 27.81
N ALA A 425 1.40 8.40 27.38
CA ALA A 425 0.55 8.80 26.26
C ALA A 425 1.10 8.27 24.93
N LEU A 426 2.42 8.31 24.72
CA LEU A 426 3.07 7.77 23.52
C LEU A 426 2.84 6.26 23.39
N TYR A 427 3.02 5.48 24.47
CA TYR A 427 2.72 4.05 24.45
C TYR A 427 1.27 3.76 24.04
N ARG A 428 0.30 4.53 24.56
CA ARG A 428 -1.12 4.40 24.18
C ARG A 428 -1.41 4.80 22.74
N GLN A 429 -0.68 5.78 22.19
CA GLN A 429 -0.78 6.12 20.76
C GLN A 429 -0.21 5.01 19.88
N ILE A 430 0.96 4.50 20.24
CA ILE A 430 1.62 3.38 19.55
C ILE A 430 0.69 2.16 19.52
N GLU A 431 0.11 1.76 20.66
CA GLU A 431 -0.80 0.62 20.74
C GLU A 431 -2.04 0.80 19.83
N ARG A 432 -2.63 2.00 19.80
CA ARG A 432 -3.77 2.30 18.90
C ARG A 432 -3.38 2.18 17.43
N VAL A 433 -2.26 2.77 17.03
CA VAL A 433 -1.76 2.70 15.65
C VAL A 433 -1.45 1.25 15.26
N GLN A 434 -0.85 0.47 16.16
CA GLN A 434 -0.57 -0.95 15.94
C GLN A 434 -1.86 -1.75 15.70
N ASN A 435 -2.85 -1.58 16.59
CA ASN A 435 -4.16 -2.24 16.45
C ASN A 435 -4.87 -1.84 15.16
N ARG A 436 -4.72 -0.59 14.73
CA ARG A 436 -5.28 -0.10 13.46
C ARG A 436 -4.61 -0.73 12.25
N ILE A 437 -3.29 -0.82 12.24
CA ILE A 437 -2.54 -1.49 11.15
C ILE A 437 -3.03 -2.93 10.99
N VAL A 438 -3.18 -3.66 12.09
CA VAL A 438 -3.67 -5.04 12.08
C VAL A 438 -5.09 -5.12 11.53
N ALA A 439 -5.99 -4.24 11.99
CA ALA A 439 -7.36 -4.17 11.48
C ALA A 439 -7.41 -3.87 9.97
N LEU A 440 -6.57 -2.95 9.49
CA LEU A 440 -6.45 -2.63 8.06
C LEU A 440 -5.94 -3.82 7.25
N GLN A 441 -4.91 -4.52 7.75
CA GLN A 441 -4.39 -5.73 7.11
C GLN A 441 -5.46 -6.82 7.00
N GLU A 442 -6.23 -7.06 8.06
CA GLU A 442 -7.35 -8.01 8.05
C GLU A 442 -8.46 -7.58 7.08
N GLN A 443 -8.79 -6.29 7.04
CA GLN A 443 -9.79 -5.75 6.10
C GLN A 443 -9.32 -5.92 4.65
N LEU A 444 -8.06 -5.60 4.36
CA LEU A 444 -7.46 -5.76 3.04
C LEU A 444 -7.41 -7.24 2.61
N ASN A 445 -6.98 -8.13 3.50
CA ASN A 445 -6.95 -9.57 3.23
C ASN A 445 -8.35 -10.13 2.95
N ARG A 446 -9.38 -9.68 3.68
CA ARG A 446 -10.77 -10.05 3.42
C ARG A 446 -11.26 -9.55 2.06
N LEU A 447 -10.91 -8.33 1.67
CA LEU A 447 -11.25 -7.80 0.33
C LEU A 447 -10.58 -8.62 -0.77
N VAL A 448 -9.27 -8.87 -0.65
CA VAL A 448 -8.48 -9.62 -1.64
C VAL A 448 -8.93 -11.09 -1.75
N ALA A 449 -9.47 -11.67 -0.68
CA ALA A 449 -10.01 -13.03 -0.68
C ALA A 449 -11.50 -13.11 -1.11
N SER A 450 -12.12 -11.99 -1.49
CA SER A 450 -13.53 -11.99 -1.89
C SER A 450 -13.72 -12.49 -3.34
N ARG A 451 -14.86 -13.13 -3.63
CA ARG A 451 -15.22 -13.58 -4.99
C ARG A 451 -15.24 -12.43 -6.01
N LEU A 452 -15.65 -11.24 -5.58
CA LEU A 452 -15.63 -10.04 -6.42
C LEU A 452 -14.19 -9.69 -6.82
N TYR A 453 -13.26 -9.77 -5.86
CA TYR A 453 -11.85 -9.53 -6.13
C TYR A 453 -11.23 -10.63 -7.01
N GLU A 454 -11.63 -11.89 -6.85
CA GLU A 454 -11.22 -12.98 -7.76
C GLU A 454 -11.62 -12.69 -9.21
N LEU A 455 -12.86 -12.23 -9.43
CA LEU A 455 -13.34 -11.85 -10.75
C LEU A 455 -12.61 -10.60 -11.28
N PHE A 456 -12.35 -9.60 -10.43
CA PHE A 456 -11.54 -8.43 -10.77
C PHE A 456 -10.11 -8.82 -11.21
N ALA A 457 -9.45 -9.70 -10.44
CA ALA A 457 -8.12 -10.20 -10.75
C ALA A 457 -8.11 -11.00 -12.08
N ALA A 458 -9.12 -11.84 -12.31
CA ALA A 458 -9.28 -12.58 -13.56
C ALA A 458 -9.48 -11.64 -14.76
N ALA A 459 -10.29 -10.58 -14.60
CA ALA A 459 -10.51 -9.58 -15.63
C ALA A 459 -9.24 -8.78 -15.96
N ASN A 460 -8.45 -8.41 -14.95
CA ASN A 460 -7.15 -7.75 -15.15
C ASN A 460 -6.13 -8.66 -15.83
N LEU A 461 -6.09 -9.94 -15.46
CA LEU A 461 -5.26 -10.94 -16.12
C LEU A 461 -5.64 -11.10 -17.60
N ALA A 462 -6.94 -11.20 -17.91
CA ALA A 462 -7.42 -11.22 -19.28
C ALA A 462 -7.00 -9.95 -20.04
N ARG A 463 -7.16 -8.77 -19.42
CA ARG A 463 -6.76 -7.48 -20.01
C ARG A 463 -5.27 -7.43 -20.34
N SER A 464 -4.41 -7.93 -19.46
CA SER A 464 -2.96 -8.02 -19.72
C SER A 464 -2.60 -8.89 -20.93
N LYS A 465 -3.51 -9.80 -21.34
CA LYS A 465 -3.39 -10.65 -22.52
C LYS A 465 -4.17 -10.09 -23.72
N GLY A 466 -4.62 -8.84 -23.65
CA GLY A 466 -5.39 -8.18 -24.70
C GLY A 466 -6.84 -8.64 -24.82
N ARG A 467 -7.39 -9.30 -23.79
CA ARG A 467 -8.77 -9.81 -23.76
C ARG A 467 -9.67 -8.98 -22.84
N ASP A 468 -10.96 -8.95 -23.13
CA ASP A 468 -11.96 -8.29 -22.28
C ASP A 468 -12.95 -9.32 -21.71
N LEU A 469 -12.65 -9.80 -20.49
CA LEU A 469 -13.42 -10.85 -19.83
C LEU A 469 -14.90 -10.46 -19.64
N LEU A 470 -15.19 -9.22 -19.26
CA LEU A 470 -16.57 -8.78 -19.05
C LEU A 470 -17.33 -8.70 -20.39
N HIS A 471 -16.63 -8.40 -21.49
CA HIS A 471 -17.23 -8.48 -22.82
C HIS A 471 -17.59 -9.91 -23.19
N GLU A 472 -16.63 -10.82 -23.05
CA GLU A 472 -16.80 -12.23 -23.39
C GLU A 472 -17.95 -12.87 -22.58
N MET A 473 -18.05 -12.54 -21.29
CA MET A 473 -19.18 -12.95 -20.45
C MET A 473 -20.52 -12.39 -20.96
N ALA A 474 -20.54 -11.12 -21.38
CA ALA A 474 -21.75 -10.51 -21.91
C ALA A 474 -22.21 -11.17 -23.22
N GLU A 475 -21.29 -11.47 -24.14
CA GLU A 475 -21.58 -12.18 -25.40
C GLU A 475 -22.12 -13.59 -25.13
N GLN A 476 -21.52 -14.33 -24.19
CA GLN A 476 -22.01 -15.65 -23.79
C GLN A 476 -23.42 -15.60 -23.21
N LEU A 477 -23.72 -14.59 -22.38
CA LEU A 477 -25.05 -14.40 -21.82
C LEU A 477 -26.07 -14.03 -22.89
N GLU A 478 -25.70 -13.23 -23.90
CA GLU A 478 -26.59 -12.92 -25.02
C GLU A 478 -26.99 -14.16 -25.80
N VAL A 479 -26.05 -15.07 -26.08
CA VAL A 479 -26.34 -16.36 -26.72
C VAL A 479 -27.33 -17.18 -25.87
N GLN A 480 -27.14 -17.23 -24.55
CA GLN A 480 -28.04 -17.95 -23.64
C GLN A 480 -29.43 -17.31 -23.56
N ILE A 481 -29.51 -15.98 -23.55
CA ILE A 481 -30.76 -15.23 -23.56
C ILE A 481 -31.54 -15.51 -24.85
N GLU A 482 -30.88 -15.50 -26.01
CA GLU A 482 -31.54 -15.82 -27.27
C GLU A 482 -32.01 -17.28 -27.33
N ALA A 483 -31.20 -18.22 -26.84
CA ALA A 483 -31.60 -19.62 -26.73
C ALA A 483 -32.83 -19.78 -25.81
N ALA A 484 -32.86 -19.09 -24.66
CA ALA A 484 -33.99 -19.10 -23.74
C ALA A 484 -35.24 -18.47 -24.38
N ARG A 485 -35.11 -17.36 -25.10
CA ARG A 485 -36.21 -16.73 -25.84
C ARG A 485 -36.79 -17.66 -26.91
N VAL A 486 -35.94 -18.33 -27.68
CA VAL A 486 -36.38 -19.32 -28.67
C VAL A 486 -37.12 -20.47 -27.99
N ARG A 487 -36.59 -20.98 -26.88
CA ARG A 487 -37.21 -22.08 -26.14
C ARG A 487 -38.58 -21.70 -25.58
N LEU A 488 -38.71 -20.50 -25.01
CA LEU A 488 -39.98 -20.01 -24.48
C LEU A 488 -41.03 -19.91 -25.60
N ARG A 489 -40.68 -19.33 -26.76
CA ARG A 489 -41.59 -19.27 -27.92
C ARG A 489 -42.06 -20.66 -28.38
N GLN A 490 -41.16 -21.64 -28.45
CA GLN A 490 -41.51 -23.01 -28.82
C GLN A 490 -42.48 -23.67 -27.83
N LEU A 491 -42.33 -23.38 -26.53
CA LEU A 491 -43.22 -23.89 -25.50
C LEU A 491 -44.59 -23.23 -25.55
N ASP A 492 -44.65 -21.93 -25.84
CA ASP A 492 -45.90 -21.19 -26.02
C ASP A 492 -46.67 -21.69 -27.25
N GLU A 493 -45.99 -21.86 -28.39
CA GLU A 493 -46.58 -22.40 -29.63
C GLU A 493 -47.13 -23.82 -29.42
N ALA A 494 -46.38 -24.68 -28.72
CA ALA A 494 -46.80 -26.05 -28.40
C ALA A 494 -47.96 -26.13 -27.37
N GLY A 495 -48.18 -25.08 -26.57
CA GLY A 495 -49.31 -24.98 -25.66
C GLY A 495 -50.59 -24.40 -26.29
N THR A 496 -50.47 -23.73 -27.45
CA THR A 496 -51.60 -23.17 -28.21
C THR A 496 -52.16 -24.08 -29.31
N ALA A 497 -51.40 -25.12 -29.70
CA ALA A 497 -51.83 -26.18 -30.62
C ALA A 497 -52.45 -27.34 -29.84
#